data_AF-A0A7Y0XC03-F1
#
_entry.id   AF-A0A7Y0XC03-F1
#
_cell.length_a   1.000
_cell.length_b   1.000
_cell.length_c   1.000
_cell.angle_alpha   90.00
_cell.angle_beta   90.00
_cell.angle_gamma   90.00
#
_symmetry.space_group_name_H-M   'P 1'
#
loop_
_entity.id
_entity.type
_entity.pdbx_description
1 polymer ?
#
loop_
_entity_poly.entity_id
_entity_poly.type
_entity_poly.pdbx_seq_one_letter_code
_entity_poly.pdbx_strand_id
1 'polypeptide(L)'
;HFSVNTMISRESVKLRLQRPDQGISFTEFSYALLQSYDFAELNRQYGCRLQIGGNDQWGNIVSGIDLTRRQNGEQVFGLTLPLIT
;
A
#
# COMPACT_ATOMS: atom_id res chain seq x y z
N HIS A 1 12.60 1.37 -5.28
CA HIS A 1 11.67 1.02 -4.18
C HIS A 1 10.42 0.26 -4.63
N PHE A 2 9.85 0.53 -5.81
CA PHE A 2 8.65 -0.17 -6.30
C PHE A 2 8.91 -0.80 -7.67
N SER A 3 8.40 -2.01 -7.88
CA SER A 3 8.41 -2.70 -9.18
C SER A 3 7.00 -2.64 -9.78
N VAL A 4 6.91 -2.18 -11.03
CA VAL A 4 5.64 -2.11 -11.77
C VAL A 4 5.02 -3.51 -11.89
N ASN A 5 5.82 -4.54 -12.18
CA ASN A 5 5.34 -5.94 -12.23
C ASN A 5 4.73 -6.39 -10.90
N THR A 6 5.32 -6.00 -9.77
CA THR A 6 4.80 -6.33 -8.43
C THR A 6 3.53 -5.54 -8.10
N MET A 7 3.41 -4.30 -8.56
CA MET A 7 2.20 -3.50 -8.35
C MET A 7 1.02 -4.06 -9.17
N ILE A 8 1.27 -4.49 -10.41
CA ILE A 8 0.29 -5.11 -11.29
C ILE A 8 -0.18 -6.47 -10.77
N SER A 9 0.70 -7.25 -10.13
CA SER A 9 0.35 -8.59 -9.62
C SER A 9 -0.52 -8.59 -8.36
N ARG A 10 -0.74 -7.42 -7.72
CA ARG A 10 -1.63 -7.30 -6.56
C ARG A 10 -3.05 -7.62 -6.95
N GLU A 11 -3.73 -8.39 -6.11
CA GLU A 11 -5.07 -8.88 -6.39
C GLU A 11 -6.07 -7.76 -6.71
N SER A 12 -6.04 -6.65 -5.95
CA SER A 12 -6.89 -5.48 -6.18
C SER A 12 -6.68 -4.81 -7.54
N VAL A 13 -5.43 -4.74 -8.02
CA VAL A 13 -5.07 -4.15 -9.32
C VAL A 13 -5.33 -5.13 -10.45
N LYS A 14 -4.95 -6.40 -10.25
CA LYS A 14 -5.12 -7.50 -11.21
C LYS A 14 -6.59 -7.69 -11.59
N LEU A 15 -7.49 -7.68 -10.61
CA LEU A 15 -8.93 -7.81 -10.84
C LEU A 15 -9.49 -6.69 -11.72
N ARG A 16 -8.98 -5.45 -11.56
CA ARG A 16 -9.39 -4.33 -12.42
C ARG A 16 -8.81 -4.45 -13.82
N LEU A 17 -7.53 -4.78 -13.96
CA LEU A 17 -6.89 -4.97 -15.26
C LEU A 17 -7.50 -6.09 -16.10
N GLN A 18 -8.12 -7.09 -15.47
CA GLN A 18 -8.81 -8.18 -16.15
C GLN A 18 -10.19 -7.80 -16.71
N ARG A 19 -10.77 -6.67 -16.27
CA ARG A 19 -12.06 -6.19 -16.77
C ARG A 19 -11.82 -5.30 -18.01
N PRO A 20 -12.19 -5.74 -19.22
CA PRO A 20 -11.86 -5.03 -20.47
C PRO A 20 -12.38 -3.59 -20.53
N ASP A 21 -13.48 -3.35 -19.84
CA ASP A 21 -14.27 -2.12 -19.80
C ASP A 21 -14.04 -1.28 -18.53
N GLN A 22 -13.24 -1.78 -17.57
CA GLN A 22 -12.89 -1.10 -16.32
C GLN A 22 -11.38 -1.16 -16.06
N GLY A 23 -10.61 -0.50 -16.92
CA GLY A 23 -9.18 -0.28 -16.66
C GLY A 23 -8.90 0.47 -15.35
N ILE A 24 -7.62 0.58 -15.01
CA ILE A 24 -7.14 1.43 -13.91
C ILE A 24 -6.41 2.62 -14.51
N SER A 25 -6.77 3.84 -14.08
CA SER A 25 -6.05 5.03 -14.49
C SER A 25 -4.66 5.08 -13.83
N PHE A 26 -3.73 5.82 -14.42
CA PHE A 26 -2.41 6.02 -13.80
C PHE A 26 -2.52 6.68 -12.41
N THR A 27 -3.49 7.58 -12.25
CA THR A 27 -3.77 8.25 -10.96
C THR A 27 -4.19 7.26 -9.88
N GLU A 28 -5.05 6.30 -10.21
CA GLU A 28 -5.44 5.25 -9.26
C GLU A 28 -4.30 4.26 -9.01
N PHE A 29 -3.50 3.95 -10.03
CA PHE A 29 -2.35 3.06 -9.90
C PHE A 29 -1.25 3.66 -9.00
N SER A 30 -1.04 4.97 -9.07
CA SER A 30 -0.03 5.68 -8.26
C SER A 30 -0.44 5.86 -6.80
N TYR A 31 -1.71 5.64 -6.44
CA TYR A 31 -2.22 5.77 -5.07
C TYR A 31 -1.40 4.97 -4.05
N ALA A 32 -1.03 3.74 -4.40
CA ALA A 32 -0.25 2.88 -3.52
C ALA A 32 1.14 3.46 -3.20
N LEU A 33 1.73 4.25 -4.11
CA LEU A 33 3.01 4.90 -3.88
C LEU A 33 2.88 6.00 -2.83
N LEU A 34 1.83 6.81 -2.94
CA LEU A 34 1.54 7.91 -2.03
C LEU A 34 1.31 7.39 -0.61
N GLN A 35 0.40 6.42 -0.43
CA GLN A 35 0.11 5.86 0.88
C GLN A 35 1.32 5.13 1.51
N SER A 36 2.17 4.51 0.70
CA SER A 36 3.41 3.92 1.21
C SER A 36 4.36 4.98 1.75
N TYR A 37 4.48 6.09 1.03
CA TYR A 37 5.34 7.21 1.41
C TYR A 37 4.83 7.90 2.67
N ASP A 38 3.51 8.01 2.85
CA ASP A 38 2.92 8.52 4.10
C ASP A 38 3.40 7.71 5.30
N PHE A 39 3.42 6.37 5.22
CA PHE A 39 3.88 5.56 6.35
C PHE A 39 5.38 5.76 6.64
N ALA A 40 6.22 5.81 5.59
CA ALA A 40 7.65 6.08 5.76
C ALA A 40 7.89 7.47 6.38
N GLU A 41 7.13 8.48 5.95
CA GLU A 41 7.28 9.84 6.42
C GLU A 41 6.76 10.02 7.85
N LEU A 42 5.61 9.42 8.19
CA LEU A 42 5.09 9.42 9.56
C LEU A 42 6.00 8.63 10.51
N ASN A 43 6.63 7.56 10.03
CA ASN A 43 7.67 6.86 10.79
C ASN A 43 8.86 7.77 11.05
N ARG A 44 9.35 8.48 10.03
CA ARG A 44 10.49 9.39 10.13
C ARG A 44 10.22 10.59 11.04
N GLN A 45 9.05 11.22 10.92
CA GLN A 45 8.70 12.43 11.65
C GLN A 45 8.25 12.16 13.08
N TYR A 46 7.48 11.10 13.31
CA TYR A 46 6.77 10.88 14.57
C TYR A 46 7.06 9.52 15.22
N GLY A 47 7.94 8.70 14.63
CA GLY A 47 8.17 7.35 15.11
C GLY A 47 6.92 6.46 14.99
N CYS A 48 6.04 6.73 14.01
CA CYS A 48 4.88 5.86 13.75
C CYS A 48 5.35 4.46 13.39
N ARG A 49 4.86 3.43 14.10
CA ARG A 49 5.25 2.02 13.89
C ARG A 49 4.08 1.09 13.58
N LEU A 50 2.85 1.59 13.55
CA LEU A 50 1.67 0.80 13.26
C LEU A 50 0.74 1.58 12.33
N GLN A 51 0.38 0.97 11.22
CA GLN A 51 -0.69 1.46 10.34
C GLN A 51 -1.91 0.54 10.46
N ILE A 52 -3.06 1.14 10.71
CA ILE A 52 -4.35 0.46 10.78
C ILE A 52 -5.19 0.81 9.54
N GLY A 53 -6.07 -0.09 9.11
CA GLY A 53 -7.00 0.16 8.01
C GLY A 53 -8.08 -0.91 7.85
N GLY A 54 -8.97 -0.75 6.87
CA GLY A 54 -9.90 -1.81 6.47
C GLY A 54 -9.19 -2.97 5.76
N ASN A 55 -9.87 -4.11 5.62
CA ASN A 55 -9.32 -5.30 4.96
C ASN A 55 -8.90 -5.05 3.50
N ASP A 56 -9.55 -4.11 2.82
CA ASP A 56 -9.23 -3.64 1.45
C ASP A 56 -7.88 -2.90 1.36
N GLN A 57 -7.37 -2.39 2.48
CA GLN A 57 -6.13 -1.60 2.53
C GLN A 57 -4.86 -2.44 2.73
N TRP A 58 -4.98 -3.75 2.95
CA TRP A 58 -3.84 -4.63 3.26
C TRP A 58 -2.66 -4.45 2.29
N GLY A 59 -2.93 -4.44 0.99
CA GLY A 59 -1.89 -4.29 -0.04
C GLY A 59 -1.13 -2.96 0.06
N ASN A 60 -1.81 -1.87 0.42
CA ASN A 60 -1.18 -0.56 0.56
C ASN A 60 -0.37 -0.47 1.86
N ILE A 61 -0.88 -1.03 2.96
CA ILE A 61 -0.18 -1.09 4.24
C ILE A 61 1.14 -1.86 4.11
N VAL A 62 1.11 -3.06 3.50
CA VAL A 62 2.32 -3.86 3.26
C VAL A 62 3.36 -3.09 2.44
N SER A 63 2.91 -2.28 1.50
CA SER A 63 3.78 -1.43 0.70
C SER A 63 4.48 -0.36 1.52
N GLY A 64 3.76 0.26 2.46
CA GLY A 64 4.31 1.21 3.41
C GLY A 64 5.33 0.56 4.36
N ILE A 65 5.07 -0.67 4.82
CA ILE A 65 6.02 -1.44 5.65
C ILE A 65 7.32 -1.67 4.87
N ASP A 66 7.23 -2.18 3.64
CA ASP A 66 8.40 -2.44 2.80
C ASP A 66 9.18 -1.16 2.47
N LEU A 67 8.48 -0.05 2.21
CA LEU A 67 9.12 1.23 1.93
C LEU A 67 9.84 1.78 3.17
N THR A 68 9.18 1.76 4.32
CA THR A 68 9.73 2.22 5.60
C THR A 68 10.99 1.45 5.96
N ARG A 69 10.97 0.11 5.80
CA ARG A 69 12.17 -0.71 6.03
C ARG A 69 13.33 -0.32 5.11
N ARG A 70 13.06 0.02 3.84
CA ARG A 70 14.10 0.37 2.86
C ARG A 70 14.61 1.80 3.01
N GLN A 71 13.76 2.76 3.40
CA GLN A 71 14.14 4.17 3.52
C GLN A 71 14.68 4.52 4.90
N ASN A 72 14.03 4.03 5.95
CA ASN A 72 14.33 4.41 7.33
C ASN A 72 15.08 3.31 8.09
N GLY A 73 15.16 2.09 7.55
CA GLY A 73 15.79 0.95 8.25
C GLY A 73 14.96 0.40 9.42
N GLU A 74 13.73 0.87 9.60
CA GLU A 74 12.89 0.58 10.76
C GLU A 74 11.90 -0.56 10.50
N GLN A 75 11.65 -1.35 11.56
CA GLN A 75 10.58 -2.34 11.56
C GLN A 75 9.27 -1.73 12.05
N VAL A 76 8.28 -1.76 11.18
CA VAL A 76 6.91 -1.27 11.42
C VAL A 76 5.88 -2.34 11.06
N PHE A 77 4.64 -2.14 11.51
CA PHE A 77 3.58 -3.15 11.51
C PHE A 77 2.30 -2.63 10.82
N GLY A 78 1.48 -3.57 10.38
CA GLY A 78 0.18 -3.31 9.79
C GLY A 78 -0.90 -4.15 10.47
N LEU A 79 -2.09 -3.58 10.64
CA LEU A 79 -3.26 -4.29 11.14
C LEU A 79 -4.48 -3.90 10.30
N THR A 80 -5.25 -4.89 9.86
CA THR A 80 -6.51 -4.66 9.18
C THR A 80 -7.69 -5.06 10.05
N LEU A 81 -8.76 -4.30 9.93
CA LEU A 81 -10.05 -4.56 10.57
C LEU A 81 -10.98 -5.25 9.55
N PRO A 82 -11.87 -6.15 10.02
CA PRO A 82 -12.88 -6.75 9.16
C PRO A 82 -13.81 -5.66 8.60
N LEU A 83 -14.36 -5.92 7.42
CA LEU A 83 -15.43 -5.09 6.87
C LEU A 83 -16.67 -5.22 7.77
N ILE A 84 -17.30 -4.09 8.10
CA ILE A 84 -18.59 -4.10 8.79
C ILE A 84 -19.63 -4.59 7.77
N THR A 85 -20.27 -5.71 8.08
CA THR A 85 -21.38 -6.32 7.31
C THR A 85 -22.70 -6.03 7.98
#